data_AF-A0A084AXD1-F1
#
_entry.id   AF-A0A084AXD1-F1
#
_cell.length_a   1.000
_cell.length_b   1.000
_cell.length_c   1.000
_cell.angle_alpha   90.00
_cell.angle_beta   90.00
_cell.angle_gamma   90.00
#
_symmetry.space_group_name_H-M   'P 1'
#
loop_
_entity.id
_entity.type
_entity.pdbx_description
1 polymer ?
#
loop_
_entity_poly.entity_id
_entity_poly.type
_entity_poly.pdbx_seq_one_letter_code
_entity_poly.pdbx_strand_id
1 'polypeptide(L)'
;MSIRRFIASSSEYEPPMTTEFEADLDARHQLLNLLDSPSPLPLSDLPKPAASQIELARMLSAKSVVSTTSSFAAQQTKAHDKVSHRRTFRKIGAGACGAVFAADGQSLALKIGKTGANDDGAAIWTDFQMHQRILKALRESQADIEIPTCHFYINHDDQEWWDKHQDLAAIAQDTCHTPARVLVTERVLPLPAPVRYELIQRFCKENLRTSAAADAANKDCLVRVYLGSMRGRITSFFSLRNFKLHLNQMIDMKMDYEALAVSMGQALALIHWRAKTDGRDVEFALGSSSTKFGASSGLGKSLEPTTSKHPADFDTENFTRREIRLFVLDFNQVRDISMDDAGVKCAVEAFFLNDPYYPLPREGMRLQQELWNSFVRSYLSTADTVLSMDKEYRVLPRKFISGVIDYTLEKKKKKLAL
;
A
#
# COMPACT_ATOMS: atom_id res chain seq x y z
N MET A 1 52.53 -33.70 -56.32
CA MET A 1 51.15 -33.26 -56.61
C MET A 1 50.50 -32.87 -55.29
N SER A 2 50.23 -31.58 -55.12
CA SER A 2 49.75 -30.97 -53.87
C SER A 2 48.22 -31.03 -53.83
N ILE A 3 47.66 -31.70 -52.83
CA ILE A 3 46.20 -31.69 -52.57
C ILE A 3 45.94 -30.58 -51.56
N ARG A 4 45.43 -29.45 -52.06
CA ARG A 4 44.93 -28.34 -51.24
C ARG A 4 43.66 -28.79 -50.50
N ARG A 5 43.72 -28.78 -49.16
CA ARG A 5 42.54 -28.80 -48.29
C ARG A 5 41.81 -27.46 -48.44
N PHE A 6 40.55 -27.50 -48.85
CA PHE A 6 39.64 -26.38 -48.65
C PHE A 6 39.20 -26.38 -47.19
N ILE A 7 39.63 -25.37 -46.44
CA ILE A 7 39.04 -25.00 -45.16
C ILE A 7 37.83 -24.13 -45.51
N ALA A 8 36.63 -24.68 -45.30
CA ALA A 8 35.41 -23.87 -45.31
C ALA A 8 35.39 -23.02 -44.03
N SER A 9 35.34 -21.71 -44.24
CA SER A 9 35.13 -20.67 -43.24
C SER A 9 33.95 -21.02 -42.33
N SER A 10 34.17 -21.01 -41.01
CA SER A 10 33.08 -21.04 -40.02
C SER A 10 32.27 -19.75 -40.16
N SER A 11 31.16 -19.81 -40.90
CA SER A 11 30.10 -18.81 -40.75
C SER A 11 29.50 -18.99 -39.36
N GLU A 12 29.51 -17.91 -38.60
CA GLU A 12 28.91 -17.75 -37.28
C GLU A 12 27.52 -18.40 -37.24
N TYR A 13 27.41 -19.50 -36.50
CA TYR A 13 26.12 -20.00 -36.06
C TYR A 13 25.69 -19.11 -34.89
N GLU A 14 25.03 -18.00 -35.20
CA GLU A 14 24.19 -17.31 -34.22
C GLU A 14 22.91 -18.13 -34.09
N PRO A 15 22.61 -18.75 -32.94
CA PRO A 15 21.34 -19.44 -32.75
C PRO A 15 20.21 -18.43 -32.96
N PRO A 16 19.12 -18.80 -33.66
CA PRO A 16 18.02 -17.88 -33.91
C PRO A 16 17.50 -17.37 -32.56
N MET A 17 17.47 -16.05 -32.40
CA MET A 17 16.82 -15.44 -31.25
C MET A 17 15.37 -15.92 -31.24
N THR A 18 14.91 -16.40 -30.09
CA THR A 18 13.53 -16.86 -29.97
C THR A 18 12.60 -15.65 -30.16
N THR A 19 11.45 -15.86 -30.81
CA THR A 19 10.44 -14.80 -31.03
C THR A 19 10.02 -14.08 -29.74
N GLU A 20 10.12 -14.77 -28.60
CA GLU A 20 9.93 -14.22 -27.25
C GLU A 20 10.99 -13.18 -26.86
N PHE A 21 12.26 -13.43 -27.23
CA PHE A 21 13.37 -12.52 -26.94
C PHE A 21 13.29 -11.26 -27.81
N GLU A 22 12.89 -11.41 -29.08
CA GLU A 22 12.62 -10.28 -29.98
C GLU A 22 11.46 -9.42 -29.44
N ALA A 23 10.36 -10.04 -28.99
CA ALA A 23 9.23 -9.32 -28.41
C ALA A 23 9.59 -8.57 -27.11
N ASP A 24 10.42 -9.16 -26.24
CA ASP A 24 10.90 -8.50 -25.02
C ASP A 24 11.86 -7.34 -25.33
N LEU A 25 12.77 -7.52 -26.29
CA LEU A 25 13.64 -6.46 -26.80
C LEU A 25 12.84 -5.31 -27.39
N ASP A 26 11.88 -5.59 -28.26
CA ASP A 26 11.03 -4.58 -28.89
C ASP A 26 10.22 -3.82 -27.84
N ALA A 27 9.60 -4.53 -26.89
CA ALA A 27 8.89 -3.89 -25.79
C ALA A 27 9.82 -3.03 -24.92
N ARG A 28 11.06 -3.49 -24.68
CA ARG A 28 12.07 -2.72 -23.95
C ARG A 28 12.50 -1.48 -24.73
N HIS A 29 12.73 -1.58 -26.03
CA HIS A 29 13.07 -0.44 -26.89
C HIS A 29 11.92 0.57 -26.98
N GLN A 30 10.69 0.09 -27.17
CA GLN A 30 9.49 0.92 -27.16
C GLN A 30 9.34 1.65 -25.83
N LEU A 31 9.51 0.94 -24.70
CA LEU A 31 9.45 1.56 -23.39
C LEU A 31 10.55 2.60 -23.19
N LEU A 32 11.79 2.31 -23.58
CA LEU A 32 12.90 3.26 -23.48
C LEU A 32 12.63 4.53 -24.28
N ASN A 33 11.99 4.42 -25.45
CA ASN A 33 11.56 5.58 -26.23
C ASN A 33 10.43 6.37 -25.55
N LEU A 34 9.63 5.72 -24.69
CA LEU A 34 8.54 6.36 -23.96
C LEU A 34 8.98 7.02 -22.64
N LEU A 35 10.13 6.62 -22.08
CA LEU A 35 10.72 7.21 -20.87
C LEU A 35 11.71 8.32 -21.24
N ASP A 36 11.42 9.56 -20.82
CA ASP A 36 12.32 10.68 -21.08
C ASP A 36 13.63 10.55 -20.26
N SER A 37 14.77 10.92 -20.86
CA SER A 37 16.09 10.95 -20.20
C SER A 37 16.42 12.38 -19.73
N PRO A 38 16.18 12.75 -18.47
CA PRO A 38 16.54 14.07 -17.98
C PRO A 38 18.07 14.20 -17.80
N SER A 39 18.67 15.25 -18.37
CA SER A 39 20.07 15.63 -18.13
C SER A 39 20.28 16.15 -16.70
N PRO A 40 21.42 15.92 -16.04
CA PRO A 40 21.66 16.38 -14.67
C PRO A 40 21.68 17.92 -14.58
N LEU A 41 21.04 18.49 -13.56
CA LEU A 41 21.20 19.91 -13.18
C LEU A 41 21.53 20.04 -11.68
N PRO A 42 22.24 21.10 -11.27
CA PRO A 42 22.64 21.32 -9.89
C PRO A 42 21.42 21.70 -9.04
N LEU A 43 21.31 21.14 -7.83
CA LEU A 43 20.34 21.57 -6.83
C LEU A 43 20.70 22.99 -6.33
N SER A 44 20.11 24.04 -6.90
CA SER A 44 20.09 25.34 -6.24
C SER A 44 18.84 26.15 -6.59
N ASP A 45 18.22 26.70 -5.52
CA ASP A 45 17.14 27.70 -5.46
C ASP A 45 15.74 27.21 -5.03
N LEU A 46 15.68 26.23 -4.11
CA LEU A 46 14.51 26.05 -3.24
C LEU A 46 14.68 26.86 -1.94
N PRO A 47 13.64 27.58 -1.45
CA PRO A 47 13.68 28.25 -0.16
C PRO A 47 14.13 27.32 0.97
N LYS A 48 14.95 27.86 1.88
CA LYS A 48 15.33 27.13 3.10
C LYS A 48 14.07 26.86 3.93
N PRO A 49 13.82 25.60 4.32
CA PRO A 49 12.59 25.22 4.98
C PRO A 49 12.57 25.73 6.41
N ALA A 50 11.37 25.98 6.95
CA ALA A 50 11.22 26.23 8.37
C ALA A 50 11.56 24.94 9.17
N ALA A 51 12.16 25.09 10.35
CA ALA A 51 12.61 23.96 11.18
C ALA A 51 11.51 22.91 11.45
N SER A 52 10.26 23.37 11.61
CA SER A 52 9.12 22.49 11.84
C SER A 52 8.83 21.58 10.64
N GLN A 53 9.05 22.04 9.39
CA GLN A 53 8.80 21.24 8.18
C GLN A 53 9.73 20.02 8.11
N ILE A 54 11.01 20.22 8.44
CA ILE A 54 12.01 19.15 8.51
C ILE A 54 11.59 18.11 9.56
N GLU A 55 11.06 18.56 10.71
CA GLU A 55 10.66 17.66 11.78
C GLU A 55 9.49 16.75 11.40
N LEU A 56 8.45 17.28 10.75
CA LEU A 56 7.31 16.45 10.30
C LEU A 56 7.72 15.46 9.22
N ALA A 57 8.53 15.86 8.23
CA ALA A 57 9.03 14.93 7.22
C ALA A 57 9.90 13.82 7.83
N ARG A 58 10.76 14.16 8.79
CA ARG A 58 11.55 13.18 9.54
C ARG A 58 10.66 12.21 10.33
N MET A 59 9.56 12.69 10.91
CA MET A 59 8.61 11.83 11.59
C MET A 59 7.85 10.92 10.61
N LEU A 60 7.36 11.45 9.48
CA LEU A 60 6.60 10.69 8.49
C LEU A 60 7.45 9.75 7.62
N SER A 61 8.78 9.87 7.66
CA SER A 61 9.68 8.94 6.98
C SER A 61 9.39 7.49 7.42
N ALA A 62 9.30 6.59 6.45
CA ALA A 62 9.23 5.16 6.75
C ALA A 62 10.43 4.76 7.63
N LYS A 63 10.17 3.87 8.59
CA LYS A 63 11.11 3.38 9.61
C LYS A 63 11.47 4.39 10.72
N SER A 64 10.82 5.56 10.75
CA SER A 64 10.98 6.51 11.85
C SER A 64 10.30 5.98 13.10
N VAL A 65 11.05 5.89 14.20
CA VAL A 65 10.52 5.46 15.52
C VAL A 65 10.19 6.69 16.35
N VAL A 66 8.93 6.79 16.75
CA VAL A 66 8.43 7.84 17.64
C VAL A 66 8.07 7.22 18.98
N SER A 67 8.75 7.66 20.04
CA SER A 67 8.34 7.36 21.41
C SER A 67 7.15 8.25 21.78
N THR A 68 6.11 7.66 22.36
CA THR A 68 4.90 8.36 22.76
C THR A 68 4.41 7.92 24.14
N THR A 69 4.13 8.90 25.00
CA THR A 69 3.43 8.73 26.28
C THR A 69 1.94 9.08 26.15
N SER A 70 1.38 9.02 24.92
CA SER A 70 0.04 9.51 24.63
C SER A 70 -1.06 8.74 25.38
N SER A 71 -2.22 9.39 25.54
CA SER A 71 -3.41 8.78 26.11
C SER A 71 -3.81 7.48 25.40
N PHE A 72 -3.52 7.36 24.10
CA PHE A 72 -3.73 6.13 23.33
C PHE A 72 -2.85 5.00 23.87
N ALA A 73 -1.54 5.23 24.01
CA ALA A 73 -0.62 4.21 24.52
C ALA A 73 -1.00 3.79 25.96
N ALA A 74 -1.31 4.77 26.82
CA ALA A 74 -1.76 4.50 28.18
C ALA A 74 -3.08 3.72 28.24
N GLN A 75 -4.03 3.99 27.33
CA GLN A 75 -5.28 3.24 27.23
C GLN A 75 -5.07 1.81 26.75
N GLN A 76 -4.24 1.61 25.72
CA GLN A 76 -3.95 0.27 25.19
C GLN A 76 -3.18 -0.57 26.20
N THR A 77 -2.15 -0.02 26.87
CA THR A 77 -1.43 -0.74 27.95
C THR A 77 -2.36 -1.07 29.12
N LYS A 78 -3.21 -0.15 29.58
CA LYS A 78 -4.19 -0.43 30.64
C LYS A 78 -5.22 -1.49 30.23
N ALA A 79 -5.62 -1.53 28.96
CA ALA A 79 -6.54 -2.54 28.45
C ALA A 79 -5.85 -3.91 28.29
N HIS A 80 -4.56 -3.92 27.93
CA HIS A 80 -3.72 -5.11 27.86
C HIS A 80 -3.47 -5.71 29.27
N ASP A 81 -3.14 -4.89 30.26
CA ASP A 81 -2.89 -5.31 31.65
C ASP A 81 -4.14 -5.83 32.38
N LYS A 82 -5.35 -5.47 31.91
CA LYS A 82 -6.62 -5.96 32.46
C LYS A 82 -7.00 -7.28 31.80
N VAL A 83 -6.56 -8.39 32.38
CA VAL A 83 -6.97 -9.78 32.07
C VAL A 83 -8.49 -10.05 32.33
N SER A 84 -9.30 -9.03 32.58
CA SER A 84 -10.71 -9.14 32.96
C SER A 84 -11.67 -9.11 31.75
N HIS A 85 -11.84 -10.26 31.10
CA HIS A 85 -13.09 -10.90 30.68
C HIS A 85 -14.13 -10.16 29.81
N ARG A 86 -13.95 -8.89 29.42
CA ARG A 86 -14.86 -8.22 28.47
C ARG A 86 -14.09 -7.26 27.57
N ARG A 87 -13.88 -7.67 26.31
CA ARG A 87 -13.18 -6.87 25.29
C ARG A 87 -14.05 -5.68 24.91
N THR A 88 -13.50 -4.47 24.94
CA THR A 88 -14.19 -3.29 24.41
C THR A 88 -13.85 -3.12 22.93
N PHE A 89 -14.87 -2.89 22.14
CA PHE A 89 -14.73 -2.62 20.71
C PHE A 89 -15.04 -1.17 20.41
N ARG A 90 -14.33 -0.60 19.45
CA ARG A 90 -14.57 0.77 19.00
C ARG A 90 -14.50 0.85 17.49
N LYS A 91 -15.49 1.50 16.88
CA LYS A 91 -15.49 1.78 15.43
C LYS A 91 -14.35 2.73 15.08
N ILE A 92 -13.48 2.30 14.17
CA ILE A 92 -12.30 3.04 13.69
C ILE A 92 -12.31 3.29 12.18
N GLY A 93 -13.14 2.57 11.42
CA GLY A 93 -13.21 2.62 9.96
C GLY A 93 -14.64 2.36 9.46
N ALA A 94 -14.98 2.88 8.29
CA ALA A 94 -16.18 2.51 7.54
C ALA A 94 -15.99 2.89 6.07
N GLY A 95 -16.29 1.95 5.17
CA GLY A 95 -16.19 2.11 3.72
C GLY A 95 -17.43 1.54 3.04
N ALA A 96 -17.37 1.30 1.73
CA ALA A 96 -18.50 0.75 0.99
C ALA A 96 -18.83 -0.69 1.41
N CYS A 97 -17.81 -1.54 1.57
CA CYS A 97 -17.95 -2.97 1.86
C CYS A 97 -18.21 -3.31 3.34
N GLY A 98 -17.83 -2.44 4.27
CA GLY A 98 -17.86 -2.79 5.69
C GLY A 98 -17.55 -1.64 6.65
N ALA A 99 -17.64 -1.95 7.94
CA ALA A 99 -17.12 -1.12 9.02
C ALA A 99 -15.99 -1.83 9.74
N VAL A 100 -15.00 -1.07 10.21
CA VAL A 100 -13.82 -1.60 10.89
C VAL A 100 -13.86 -1.20 12.35
N PHE A 101 -13.66 -2.18 13.22
CA PHE A 101 -13.65 -2.03 14.67
C PHE A 101 -12.28 -2.44 15.22
N ALA A 102 -11.76 -1.69 16.17
CA ALA A 102 -10.61 -2.09 16.95
C ALA A 102 -11.05 -2.82 18.21
N ALA A 103 -10.30 -3.84 18.60
CA ALA A 103 -10.34 -4.37 19.96
C ALA A 103 -9.33 -3.60 20.82
N ASP A 104 -9.78 -2.98 21.91
CA ASP A 104 -8.84 -2.31 22.82
C ASP A 104 -7.98 -3.33 23.56
N GLY A 105 -6.70 -2.98 23.77
CA GLY A 105 -5.68 -3.83 24.39
C GLY A 105 -4.96 -4.76 23.41
N GLN A 106 -5.32 -4.75 22.12
CA GLN A 106 -4.72 -5.62 21.11
C GLN A 106 -4.50 -4.87 19.79
N SER A 107 -3.47 -5.24 19.03
CA SER A 107 -3.29 -4.79 17.65
C SER A 107 -4.19 -5.57 16.67
N LEU A 108 -5.49 -5.68 16.97
CA LEU A 108 -6.49 -6.36 16.13
C LEU A 108 -7.51 -5.37 15.54
N ALA A 109 -7.85 -5.60 14.28
CA ALA A 109 -8.91 -4.94 13.54
C ALA A 109 -9.92 -5.98 13.04
N LEU A 110 -11.21 -5.70 13.22
CA LEU A 110 -12.31 -6.53 12.78
C LEU A 110 -13.11 -5.75 11.73
N LYS A 111 -13.07 -6.19 10.48
CA LYS A 111 -13.84 -5.63 9.37
C LYS A 111 -15.12 -6.46 9.20
N ILE A 112 -16.26 -5.83 9.47
CA ILE A 112 -17.59 -6.46 9.43
C ILE A 112 -18.31 -6.00 8.17
N GLY A 113 -18.84 -6.93 7.38
CA GLY A 113 -19.64 -6.64 6.19
C GLY A 113 -20.92 -5.88 6.51
N LYS A 114 -21.36 -4.97 5.62
CA LYS A 114 -22.54 -4.12 5.88
C LYS A 114 -23.88 -4.83 5.71
N THR A 115 -23.98 -5.75 4.76
CA THR A 115 -25.23 -6.30 4.21
C THR A 115 -25.69 -7.59 4.89
N GLY A 116 -24.95 -8.05 5.90
CA GLY A 116 -25.30 -9.24 6.69
C GLY A 116 -25.27 -10.53 5.88
N ALA A 117 -26.26 -11.40 6.10
CA ALA A 117 -26.42 -12.65 5.34
C ALA A 117 -26.66 -12.42 3.84
N ASN A 118 -27.32 -11.31 3.50
CA ASN A 118 -27.70 -10.93 2.12
C ASN A 118 -26.58 -10.19 1.38
N ASP A 119 -25.33 -10.33 1.82
CA ASP A 119 -24.20 -9.79 1.09
C ASP A 119 -24.02 -10.58 -0.22
N ASP A 120 -24.64 -10.09 -1.29
CA ASP A 120 -24.44 -10.59 -2.67
C ASP A 120 -22.98 -10.39 -3.12
N GLY A 121 -22.27 -9.45 -2.49
CA GLY A 121 -20.87 -9.19 -2.72
C GLY A 121 -20.03 -10.09 -1.82
N ALA A 122 -19.29 -11.03 -2.39
CA ALA A 122 -18.22 -11.74 -1.70
C ALA A 122 -17.08 -10.81 -1.19
N ALA A 123 -17.28 -9.49 -1.04
CA ALA A 123 -16.26 -8.48 -0.80
C ALA A 123 -15.37 -8.80 0.42
N ILE A 124 -15.94 -9.16 1.57
CA ILE A 124 -15.15 -9.54 2.76
C ILE A 124 -14.39 -10.86 2.55
N TRP A 125 -14.97 -11.79 1.78
CA TRP A 125 -14.34 -13.05 1.44
C TRP A 125 -13.21 -12.87 0.41
N THR A 126 -13.44 -12.08 -0.64
CA THR A 126 -12.44 -11.64 -1.62
C THR A 126 -11.30 -10.92 -0.90
N ASP A 127 -11.61 -10.01 0.03
CA ASP A 127 -10.60 -9.33 0.85
C ASP A 127 -9.75 -10.36 1.58
N PHE A 128 -10.35 -11.30 2.31
CA PHE A 128 -9.62 -12.37 2.99
C PHE A 128 -8.72 -13.19 2.05
N GLN A 129 -9.25 -13.68 0.92
CA GLN A 129 -8.51 -14.53 -0.01
C GLN A 129 -7.36 -13.78 -0.69
N MET A 130 -7.63 -12.57 -1.19
CA MET A 130 -6.65 -11.74 -1.89
C MET A 130 -5.60 -11.22 -0.91
N HIS A 131 -6.00 -10.85 0.31
CA HIS A 131 -5.08 -10.44 1.38
C HIS A 131 -4.10 -11.56 1.69
N GLN A 132 -4.56 -12.80 1.92
CA GLN A 132 -3.65 -13.93 2.17
C GLN A 132 -2.67 -14.17 1.02
N ARG A 133 -3.15 -14.10 -0.23
CA ARG A 133 -2.30 -14.31 -1.40
C ARG A 133 -1.25 -13.22 -1.57
N ILE A 134 -1.66 -11.95 -1.46
CA ILE A 134 -0.76 -10.80 -1.57
C ILE A 134 0.22 -10.78 -0.40
N LEU A 135 -0.24 -11.07 0.82
CA LEU A 135 0.60 -11.20 2.01
C LEU A 135 1.72 -12.22 1.81
N LYS A 136 1.40 -13.38 1.25
CA LYS A 136 2.38 -14.40 0.90
C LYS A 136 3.39 -13.86 -0.13
N ALA A 137 2.92 -13.26 -1.22
CA ALA A 137 3.78 -12.72 -2.28
C ALA A 137 4.76 -11.65 -1.77
N LEU A 138 4.30 -10.73 -0.93
CA LEU A 138 5.13 -9.65 -0.37
C LEU A 138 6.15 -10.18 0.64
N ARG A 139 5.75 -11.09 1.53
CA ARG A 139 6.64 -11.67 2.56
C ARG A 139 7.75 -12.52 1.95
N GLU A 140 7.42 -13.40 1.01
CA GLU A 140 8.41 -14.23 0.32
C GLU A 140 9.43 -13.41 -0.45
N SER A 141 9.03 -12.23 -0.94
CA SER A 141 9.89 -11.33 -1.72
C SER A 141 10.61 -10.28 -0.86
N GLN A 142 10.43 -10.31 0.46
CA GLN A 142 11.01 -9.35 1.41
C GLN A 142 10.77 -7.88 1.00
N ALA A 143 9.56 -7.57 0.51
CA ALA A 143 9.22 -6.25 0.03
C ALA A 143 9.39 -5.18 1.12
N ASP A 144 9.90 -3.98 0.76
CA ASP A 144 10.03 -2.85 1.69
C ASP A 144 8.71 -2.07 1.82
N ILE A 145 7.65 -2.80 2.18
CA ILE A 145 6.31 -2.30 2.46
C ILE A 145 5.64 -3.25 3.45
N GLU A 146 4.85 -2.70 4.37
CA GLU A 146 4.09 -3.51 5.32
C GLU A 146 2.73 -3.91 4.75
N ILE A 147 2.25 -5.06 5.20
CA ILE A 147 0.90 -5.52 4.95
C ILE A 147 0.41 -6.13 6.26
N PRO A 148 -0.79 -5.74 6.77
CA PRO A 148 -1.27 -6.28 8.02
C PRO A 148 -1.34 -7.80 7.97
N THR A 149 -1.03 -8.48 9.06
CA THR A 149 -1.27 -9.92 9.15
C THR A 149 -2.76 -10.22 8.94
N CYS A 150 -3.08 -11.18 8.07
CA CYS A 150 -4.42 -11.70 7.90
C CYS A 150 -4.60 -12.90 8.84
N HIS A 151 -5.46 -12.78 9.87
CA HIS A 151 -5.58 -13.80 10.92
C HIS A 151 -6.62 -14.86 10.57
N PHE A 152 -7.90 -14.47 10.48
CA PHE A 152 -8.98 -15.41 10.22
C PHE A 152 -10.22 -14.70 9.68
N TYR A 153 -11.09 -15.51 9.07
CA TYR A 153 -12.37 -15.11 8.53
C TYR A 153 -13.48 -15.85 9.30
N ILE A 154 -14.52 -15.14 9.68
CA ILE A 154 -15.73 -15.69 10.31
C ILE A 154 -16.90 -15.52 9.34
N ASN A 155 -17.64 -16.59 9.12
CA ASN A 155 -18.83 -16.54 8.29
C ASN A 155 -20.03 -16.01 9.10
N HIS A 156 -21.03 -15.49 8.39
CA HIS A 156 -22.22 -14.89 9.00
C HIS A 156 -23.08 -15.89 9.79
N ASP A 157 -23.00 -17.19 9.47
CA ASP A 157 -23.75 -18.28 10.08
C ASP A 157 -23.04 -18.94 11.29
N ASP A 158 -21.86 -18.44 11.67
CA ASP A 158 -21.14 -18.89 12.88
C ASP A 158 -21.81 -18.35 14.15
N GLN A 159 -22.89 -19.02 14.57
CA GLN A 159 -23.68 -18.65 15.73
C GLN A 159 -22.86 -18.66 17.02
N GLU A 160 -21.98 -19.66 17.19
CA GLU A 160 -21.14 -19.76 18.39
C GLU A 160 -20.22 -18.54 18.54
N TRP A 161 -19.64 -18.07 17.43
CA TRP A 161 -18.82 -16.87 17.46
C TRP A 161 -19.63 -15.61 17.78
N TRP A 162 -20.80 -15.43 17.14
CA TRP A 162 -21.66 -14.26 17.36
C TRP A 162 -22.22 -14.20 18.78
N ASP A 163 -22.60 -15.34 19.36
CA ASP A 163 -23.05 -15.44 20.76
C ASP A 163 -21.94 -15.06 21.75
N LYS A 164 -20.69 -15.38 21.43
CA LYS A 164 -19.52 -14.98 22.23
C LYS A 164 -19.12 -13.51 22.04
N HIS A 165 -19.59 -12.84 21.00
CA HIS A 165 -19.21 -11.48 20.63
C HIS A 165 -20.42 -10.51 20.55
N GLN A 166 -21.41 -10.70 21.42
CA GLN A 166 -22.61 -9.85 21.48
C GLN A 166 -22.32 -8.35 21.65
N ASP A 167 -21.27 -7.98 22.40
CA ASP A 167 -20.87 -6.58 22.57
C ASP A 167 -20.42 -5.94 21.24
N LEU A 168 -19.71 -6.71 20.39
CA LEU A 168 -19.32 -6.25 19.06
C LEU A 168 -20.54 -6.13 18.15
N ALA A 169 -21.46 -7.10 18.20
CA ALA A 169 -22.70 -7.07 17.44
C ALA A 169 -23.52 -5.81 17.77
N ALA A 170 -23.70 -5.50 19.06
CA ALA A 170 -24.45 -4.33 19.52
C ALA A 170 -23.85 -3.02 18.98
N ILE A 171 -22.52 -2.88 19.00
CA ILE A 171 -21.85 -1.66 18.48
C ILE A 171 -21.85 -1.63 16.94
N ALA A 172 -21.85 -2.79 16.28
CA ALA A 172 -21.87 -2.89 14.83
C ALA A 172 -23.24 -2.62 14.22
N GLN A 173 -24.34 -2.87 14.94
CA GLN A 173 -25.72 -2.69 14.46
C GLN A 173 -26.00 -1.29 13.90
N ASP A 174 -25.35 -0.25 14.41
CA ASP A 174 -25.50 1.13 13.90
C ASP A 174 -24.99 1.32 12.47
N THR A 175 -24.18 0.39 11.95
CA THR A 175 -23.50 0.54 10.64
C THR A 175 -23.57 -0.70 9.76
N CYS A 176 -23.75 -1.88 10.35
CA CYS A 176 -23.74 -3.17 9.69
C CYS A 176 -24.98 -3.97 10.10
N HIS A 177 -25.57 -4.68 9.14
CA HIS A 177 -26.60 -5.68 9.42
C HIS A 177 -25.93 -6.95 9.95
N THR A 178 -25.97 -7.16 11.26
CA THR A 178 -25.43 -8.38 11.91
C THR A 178 -26.53 -9.43 12.10
N PRO A 179 -26.22 -10.74 12.08
CA PRO A 179 -24.91 -11.36 11.84
C PRO A 179 -24.37 -11.13 10.42
N ALA A 180 -23.05 -11.01 10.30
CA ALA A 180 -22.36 -10.69 9.05
C ALA A 180 -21.04 -11.46 8.94
N ARG A 181 -20.42 -11.40 7.75
CA ARG A 181 -19.05 -11.89 7.56
C ARG A 181 -18.07 -10.96 8.26
N VAL A 182 -17.04 -11.52 8.89
CA VAL A 182 -16.02 -10.77 9.63
C VAL A 182 -14.63 -11.19 9.17
N LEU A 183 -13.83 -10.21 8.76
CA LEU A 183 -12.39 -10.37 8.51
C LEU A 183 -11.61 -9.83 9.71
N VAL A 184 -10.76 -10.65 10.30
CA VAL A 184 -9.88 -10.26 11.41
C VAL A 184 -8.43 -10.15 10.92
N THR A 185 -7.88 -8.95 11.05
CA THR A 185 -6.49 -8.64 10.65
C THR A 185 -5.75 -7.97 11.79
N GLU A 186 -4.44 -7.90 11.65
CA GLU A 186 -3.63 -6.95 12.39
C GLU A 186 -4.16 -5.53 12.15
N ARG A 187 -4.17 -4.72 13.22
CA ARG A 187 -4.55 -3.33 13.15
C ARG A 187 -3.34 -2.49 12.75
N VAL A 188 -3.45 -1.77 11.64
CA VAL A 188 -2.58 -0.63 11.37
C VAL A 188 -2.85 0.41 12.44
N LEU A 189 -1.87 0.63 13.32
CA LEU A 189 -2.05 1.55 14.42
C LEU A 189 -1.91 3.00 13.93
N PRO A 190 -2.70 3.94 14.48
CA PRO A 190 -2.75 5.30 13.94
C PRO A 190 -1.46 6.06 14.17
N LEU A 191 -1.14 7.03 13.31
CA LEU A 191 0.07 7.84 13.45
C LEU A 191 0.19 8.48 14.86
N PRO A 192 1.40 8.56 15.44
CA PRO A 192 1.62 9.06 16.79
C PRO A 192 1.13 10.50 17.01
N ALA A 193 0.82 10.85 18.26
CA ALA A 193 0.26 12.15 18.62
C ALA A 193 1.05 13.37 18.10
N PRO A 194 2.41 13.40 18.16
CA PRO A 194 3.18 14.51 17.60
C PRO A 194 2.96 14.70 16.10
N VAL A 195 2.87 13.61 15.33
CA VAL A 195 2.61 13.65 13.89
C VAL A 195 1.23 14.21 13.59
N ARG A 196 0.21 13.74 14.33
CA ARG A 196 -1.17 14.21 14.18
C ARG A 196 -1.30 15.71 14.47
N TYR A 197 -0.64 16.18 15.52
CA TYR A 197 -0.58 17.60 15.85
C TYR A 197 0.01 18.40 14.69
N GLU A 198 1.19 18.02 14.20
CA GLU A 198 1.86 18.71 13.11
C GLU A 198 1.09 18.68 11.77
N LEU A 199 0.32 17.63 11.50
CA LEU A 199 -0.60 17.56 10.35
C LEU A 199 -1.76 18.55 10.49
N ILE A 200 -2.37 18.64 11.67
CA ILE A 200 -3.43 19.63 11.97
C ILE A 200 -2.88 21.04 11.80
N GLN A 201 -1.71 21.34 12.38
CA GLN A 201 -1.13 22.69 12.32
C GLN A 201 -0.88 23.13 10.87
N ARG A 202 -0.46 22.23 9.98
CA ARG A 202 -0.14 22.59 8.59
C ARG A 202 -1.34 22.62 7.66
N PHE A 203 -2.22 21.64 7.77
CA PHE A 203 -3.21 21.37 6.71
C PHE A 203 -4.65 21.66 7.14
N CYS A 204 -4.90 21.90 8.43
CA CYS A 204 -6.17 22.40 8.93
C CYS A 204 -6.18 23.94 8.96
N LYS A 205 -7.32 24.54 8.63
CA LYS A 205 -7.50 26.00 8.79
C LYS A 205 -7.32 26.41 10.24
N GLU A 206 -6.68 27.55 10.46
CA GLU A 206 -6.25 28.00 11.79
C GLU A 206 -7.38 28.04 12.82
N ASN A 207 -8.55 28.56 12.44
CA ASN A 207 -9.74 28.65 13.29
C ASN A 207 -10.38 27.28 13.62
N LEU A 208 -9.95 26.20 12.98
CA LEU A 208 -10.46 24.84 13.19
C LEU A 208 -9.43 23.89 13.83
N ARG A 209 -8.20 24.34 14.09
CA ARG A 209 -7.15 23.48 14.66
C ARG A 209 -7.53 22.94 16.03
N THR A 210 -8.10 23.77 16.90
CA THR A 210 -8.52 23.38 18.25
C THR A 210 -9.62 22.32 18.22
N SER A 211 -10.64 22.51 17.37
CA SER A 211 -11.72 21.52 17.22
C SER A 211 -11.23 20.22 16.58
N ALA A 212 -10.36 20.31 15.56
CA ALA A 212 -9.74 19.13 14.95
C ALA A 212 -8.86 18.34 15.93
N ALA A 213 -8.13 19.02 16.83
CA ALA A 213 -7.32 18.37 17.86
C ALA A 213 -8.16 17.69 18.95
N ALA A 214 -9.34 18.25 19.26
CA ALA A 214 -10.26 17.71 20.25
C ALA A 214 -11.10 16.53 19.72
N ASP A 215 -11.30 16.45 18.40
CA ASP A 215 -12.09 15.38 17.76
C ASP A 215 -11.46 13.99 17.99
N ALA A 216 -12.22 13.11 18.64
CA ALA A 216 -11.80 11.75 18.93
C ALA A 216 -11.54 10.92 17.67
N ALA A 217 -12.27 11.16 16.56
CA ALA A 217 -12.08 10.44 15.31
C ALA A 217 -10.69 10.71 14.69
N ASN A 218 -10.13 11.90 14.93
CA ASN A 218 -8.79 12.25 14.46
C ASN A 218 -7.68 11.50 15.18
N LYS A 219 -7.98 10.76 16.25
CA LYS A 219 -7.01 9.85 16.90
C LYS A 219 -6.77 8.58 16.10
N ASP A 220 -7.68 8.19 15.18
CA ASP A 220 -7.53 7.06 14.25
C ASP A 220 -6.87 7.52 12.93
N CYS A 221 -5.77 8.27 13.05
CA CYS A 221 -5.10 8.88 11.90
C CYS A 221 -4.34 7.85 11.05
N LEU A 222 -4.72 7.76 9.77
CA LEU A 222 -3.98 7.08 8.71
C LEU A 222 -3.85 8.05 7.53
N VAL A 223 -2.67 8.11 6.92
CA VAL A 223 -2.39 9.05 5.82
C VAL A 223 -2.29 8.30 4.50
N ARG A 224 -3.25 8.52 3.60
CA ARG A 224 -3.22 7.99 2.22
C ARG A 224 -2.19 8.76 1.39
N VAL A 225 -1.27 8.04 0.76
CA VAL A 225 -0.14 8.62 0.03
C VAL A 225 -0.49 8.75 -1.45
N TYR A 226 -0.82 9.96 -1.91
CA TYR A 226 -1.20 10.20 -3.31
C TYR A 226 -0.06 10.82 -4.11
N LEU A 227 0.73 9.99 -4.80
CA LEU A 227 1.81 10.45 -5.66
C LEU A 227 1.33 10.89 -7.05
N GLY A 228 0.15 10.45 -7.48
CA GLY A 228 -0.47 10.82 -8.77
C GLY A 228 -1.32 12.09 -8.70
N SER A 229 -1.17 12.91 -7.66
CA SER A 229 -2.06 14.06 -7.45
C SER A 229 -1.36 15.24 -6.78
N MET A 230 -1.46 16.40 -7.42
CA MET A 230 -0.96 17.71 -6.94
C MET A 230 -2.08 18.57 -6.30
N ARG A 231 -3.20 17.96 -5.91
CA ARG A 231 -4.43 18.68 -5.50
C ARG A 231 -4.52 18.96 -4.01
N GLY A 232 -3.42 18.80 -3.27
CA GLY A 232 -3.38 19.05 -1.83
C GLY A 232 -3.62 20.51 -1.52
N ARG A 233 -4.47 20.80 -0.54
CA ARG A 233 -4.84 22.16 -0.11
C ARG A 233 -5.20 22.18 1.37
N ILE A 234 -5.11 23.36 1.98
CA ILE A 234 -5.67 23.60 3.31
C ILE A 234 -7.21 23.63 3.16
N THR A 235 -7.92 22.88 4.01
CA THR A 235 -9.38 22.68 3.88
C THR A 235 -10.12 22.95 5.19
N SER A 236 -11.37 23.44 5.08
CA SER A 236 -12.30 23.54 6.22
C SER A 236 -12.88 22.19 6.64
N PHE A 237 -12.96 21.23 5.72
CA PHE A 237 -13.40 19.86 5.97
C PHE A 237 -12.16 19.02 6.24
N PHE A 238 -11.74 18.99 7.49
CA PHE A 238 -10.49 18.37 7.91
C PHE A 238 -10.77 17.12 8.76
N SER A 239 -10.23 15.98 8.33
CA SER A 239 -10.18 14.76 9.13
C SER A 239 -8.84 14.08 8.95
N LEU A 240 -8.27 13.60 10.05
CA LEU A 240 -7.07 12.79 10.05
C LEU A 240 -7.34 11.31 9.72
N ARG A 241 -8.61 10.89 9.79
CA ARG A 241 -9.02 9.55 9.38
C ARG A 241 -9.05 9.50 7.85
N ASN A 242 -8.22 8.64 7.27
CA ASN A 242 -8.00 8.58 5.82
C ASN A 242 -7.55 9.92 5.22
N PHE A 243 -6.67 10.64 5.92
CA PHE A 243 -6.14 11.92 5.46
C PHE A 243 -5.39 11.74 4.13
N LYS A 244 -5.79 12.49 3.11
CA LYS A 244 -5.22 12.41 1.76
C LYS A 244 -4.02 13.35 1.68
N LEU A 245 -2.82 12.78 1.67
CA LEU A 245 -1.58 13.54 1.50
C LEU A 245 -1.17 13.51 0.03
N HIS A 246 -1.20 14.67 -0.60
CA HIS A 246 -0.90 14.84 -2.02
C HIS A 246 0.59 15.14 -2.26
N LEU A 247 1.08 14.86 -3.46
CA LEU A 247 2.49 15.02 -3.82
C LEU A 247 3.00 16.44 -3.56
N ASN A 248 2.21 17.48 -3.88
CA ASN A 248 2.60 18.87 -3.63
C ASN A 248 2.86 19.14 -2.13
N GLN A 249 2.04 18.57 -1.25
CA GLN A 249 2.23 18.70 0.20
C GLN A 249 3.47 17.94 0.68
N MET A 250 3.76 16.77 0.09
CA MET A 250 4.98 16.00 0.39
C MET A 250 6.25 16.77 -0.04
N ILE A 251 6.21 17.43 -1.20
CA ILE A 251 7.28 18.30 -1.70
C ILE A 251 7.50 19.46 -0.73
N ASP A 252 6.41 20.15 -0.34
CA ASP A 252 6.47 21.29 0.60
C ASP A 252 7.08 20.89 1.95
N MET A 253 6.81 19.66 2.40
CA MET A 253 7.38 19.12 3.63
C MET A 253 8.79 18.55 3.45
N LYS A 254 9.27 18.38 2.21
CA LYS A 254 10.53 17.68 1.88
C LYS A 254 10.55 16.23 2.38
N MET A 255 9.43 15.53 2.21
CA MET A 255 9.39 14.08 2.42
C MET A 255 10.15 13.34 1.32
N ASP A 256 10.64 12.15 1.63
CA ASP A 256 11.23 11.23 0.65
C ASP A 256 10.12 10.51 -0.15
N TYR A 257 9.45 11.26 -1.02
CA TYR A 257 8.40 10.74 -1.89
C TYR A 257 8.95 9.80 -2.98
N GLU A 258 10.25 9.87 -3.28
CA GLU A 258 10.90 8.95 -4.22
C GLU A 258 11.02 7.54 -3.63
N ALA A 259 11.45 7.40 -2.37
CA ALA A 259 11.44 6.11 -1.69
C ALA A 259 10.03 5.50 -1.61
N LEU A 260 8.99 6.33 -1.39
CA LEU A 260 7.60 5.88 -1.42
C LEU A 260 7.20 5.36 -2.81
N ALA A 261 7.59 6.06 -3.89
CA ALA A 261 7.34 5.59 -5.25
C ALA A 261 8.07 4.28 -5.56
N VAL A 262 9.31 4.13 -5.09
CA VAL A 262 10.08 2.89 -5.22
C VAL A 262 9.35 1.73 -4.54
N SER A 263 8.96 1.87 -3.26
CA SER A 263 8.21 0.85 -2.52
C SER A 263 6.88 0.50 -3.19
N MET A 264 6.13 1.49 -3.69
CA MET A 264 4.87 1.26 -4.40
C MET A 264 5.07 0.51 -5.72
N GLY A 265 6.12 0.84 -6.49
CA GLY A 265 6.45 0.13 -7.73
C GLY A 265 6.81 -1.34 -7.48
N GLN A 266 7.62 -1.60 -6.46
CA GLN A 266 7.95 -2.98 -6.03
C GLN A 266 6.69 -3.74 -5.61
N ALA A 267 5.87 -3.15 -4.74
CA ALA A 267 4.64 -3.76 -4.24
C ALA A 267 3.68 -4.10 -5.38
N LEU A 268 3.45 -3.17 -6.31
CA LEU A 268 2.53 -3.38 -7.42
C LEU A 268 3.04 -4.46 -8.39
N ALA A 269 4.34 -4.55 -8.63
CA ALA A 269 4.93 -5.62 -9.43
C ALA A 269 4.69 -7.00 -8.80
N LEU A 270 4.83 -7.11 -7.47
CA LEU A 270 4.53 -8.34 -6.74
C LEU A 270 3.04 -8.68 -6.78
N ILE A 271 2.16 -7.69 -6.61
CA ILE A 271 0.71 -7.87 -6.73
C ILE A 271 0.35 -8.41 -8.13
N HIS A 272 0.87 -7.79 -9.19
CA HIS A 272 0.58 -8.22 -10.56
C HIS A 272 1.15 -9.59 -10.90
N TRP A 273 2.45 -9.81 -10.66
CA TRP A 273 3.14 -10.94 -11.29
C TRP A 273 3.43 -12.10 -10.35
N ARG A 274 3.58 -11.83 -9.05
CA ARG A 274 3.79 -12.88 -8.04
C ARG A 274 2.46 -13.37 -7.49
N ALA A 275 1.54 -12.46 -7.15
CA ALA A 275 0.20 -12.79 -6.69
C ALA A 275 -0.79 -13.03 -7.85
N LYS A 276 -0.45 -12.65 -9.09
CA LYS A 276 -1.30 -12.83 -10.28
C LYS A 276 -2.65 -12.14 -10.15
N THR A 277 -2.66 -10.90 -9.65
CA THR A 277 -3.90 -10.10 -9.48
C THR A 277 -3.81 -8.70 -10.11
N ASP A 278 -4.95 -8.05 -10.34
CA ASP A 278 -5.01 -6.73 -10.99
C ASP A 278 -4.68 -5.55 -10.07
N GLY A 279 -4.61 -5.76 -8.74
CA GLY A 279 -4.39 -4.70 -7.77
C GLY A 279 -5.52 -3.67 -7.66
N ARG A 280 -6.74 -4.03 -8.08
CA ARG A 280 -7.91 -3.14 -8.03
C ARG A 280 -8.29 -2.79 -6.59
N ASP A 281 -8.55 -1.50 -6.37
CA ASP A 281 -8.92 -0.87 -5.09
C ASP A 281 -7.85 -0.98 -3.99
N VAL A 282 -6.65 -1.46 -4.31
CA VAL A 282 -5.53 -1.50 -3.38
C VAL A 282 -5.14 -0.07 -2.95
N GLU A 283 -5.05 0.12 -1.65
CA GLU A 283 -4.74 1.40 -1.02
C GLU A 283 -3.36 1.41 -0.36
N PHE A 284 -2.71 2.57 -0.40
CA PHE A 284 -1.41 2.79 0.26
C PHE A 284 -1.52 3.87 1.33
N ALA A 285 -1.19 3.53 2.57
CA ALA A 285 -1.30 4.43 3.70
C ALA A 285 -0.10 4.39 4.64
N LEU A 286 0.34 5.55 5.12
CA LEU A 286 1.23 5.66 6.27
C LEU A 286 0.42 5.44 7.54
N GLY A 287 0.86 4.46 8.31
CA GLY A 287 0.40 4.17 9.65
C GLY A 287 1.59 3.89 10.54
N SER A 288 1.38 3.15 11.62
CA SER A 288 2.47 2.69 12.45
C SER A 288 2.22 1.31 13.03
N SER A 289 3.30 0.64 13.40
CA SER A 289 3.30 -0.64 14.11
C SER A 289 3.81 -0.47 15.53
N SER A 290 3.42 -1.37 16.43
CA SER A 290 4.06 -1.50 17.74
C SER A 290 5.44 -2.14 17.57
N THR A 291 6.40 -1.72 18.39
CA THR A 291 7.65 -2.48 18.51
C THR A 291 7.45 -3.61 19.51
N LYS A 292 8.19 -4.72 19.39
CA LYS A 292 8.14 -5.79 20.39
C LYS A 292 9.07 -5.48 21.57
N PHE A 293 8.65 -5.79 22.80
CA PHE A 293 9.56 -5.77 23.95
C PHE A 293 10.71 -6.77 23.72
N GLY A 294 11.96 -6.31 23.79
CA GLY A 294 13.16 -7.16 23.67
C GLY A 294 13.71 -7.40 22.26
N ALA A 295 13.13 -6.83 21.20
CA ALA A 295 13.76 -6.84 19.88
C ALA A 295 14.91 -5.81 19.86
N SER A 296 16.12 -6.25 20.19
CA SER A 296 17.34 -5.57 19.72
C SER A 296 17.27 -5.50 18.19
N SER A 297 17.68 -4.37 17.59
CA SER A 297 17.84 -4.26 16.13
C SER A 297 18.74 -5.38 15.64
N GLY A 298 18.14 -6.46 15.14
CA GLY A 298 18.80 -7.67 14.72
C GLY A 298 17.99 -8.27 13.59
N LEU A 299 18.67 -8.46 12.46
CA LEU A 299 18.25 -9.10 11.21
C LEU A 299 17.03 -10.02 11.34
N GLY A 300 16.03 -9.77 10.49
CA GLY A 300 14.76 -10.49 10.42
C GLY A 300 14.96 -12.01 10.46
N LYS A 301 14.57 -12.61 11.58
CA LYS A 301 14.33 -14.05 11.61
C LYS A 301 13.02 -14.30 10.86
N SER A 302 13.17 -15.02 9.75
CA SER A 302 12.09 -15.64 8.98
C SER A 302 11.06 -16.26 9.93
N LEU A 303 9.85 -15.73 9.94
CA LEU A 303 8.71 -16.34 10.61
C LEU A 303 8.06 -17.27 9.57
N GLU A 304 8.11 -18.57 9.84
CA GLU A 304 7.49 -19.62 9.03
C GLU A 304 6.00 -19.32 8.75
N PRO A 305 5.45 -19.64 7.57
CA PRO A 305 4.11 -19.21 7.15
C PRO A 305 2.95 -20.00 7.79
N THR A 306 3.18 -20.84 8.79
CA THR A 306 2.20 -21.84 9.22
C THR A 306 2.11 -21.96 10.73
N THR A 307 1.48 -20.98 11.38
CA THR A 307 0.68 -21.23 12.59
C THR A 307 -0.23 -20.03 12.81
N SER A 308 -1.54 -20.28 12.91
CA SER A 308 -2.47 -19.34 13.53
C SER A 308 -1.89 -18.94 14.88
N LYS A 309 -1.46 -17.68 15.00
CA LYS A 309 -1.06 -17.14 16.31
C LYS A 309 -2.30 -17.10 17.18
N HIS A 310 -2.30 -17.89 18.24
CA HIS A 310 -3.33 -17.81 19.26
C HIS A 310 -3.28 -16.43 19.93
N PRO A 311 -4.40 -15.96 20.53
CA PRO A 311 -4.47 -14.67 21.23
C PRO A 311 -3.43 -14.47 22.35
N ALA A 312 -2.70 -15.51 22.76
CA ALA A 312 -1.64 -15.45 23.77
C ALA A 312 -0.32 -14.82 23.26
N ASP A 313 -0.09 -14.73 21.95
CA ASP A 313 1.16 -14.15 21.39
C ASP A 313 1.18 -12.60 21.39
N PHE A 314 0.08 -11.94 21.78
CA PHE A 314 -0.03 -10.48 21.83
C PHE A 314 0.58 -9.85 23.09
N ASP A 315 1.11 -10.67 24.03
CA ASP A 315 1.65 -10.22 25.33
C ASP A 315 3.00 -9.47 25.29
N THR A 316 3.53 -9.18 24.10
CA THR A 316 4.85 -8.53 23.92
C THR A 316 4.79 -7.20 23.17
N GLU A 317 3.60 -6.63 22.97
CA GLU A 317 3.42 -5.39 22.19
C GLU A 317 3.76 -4.12 22.97
N ASN A 318 4.72 -3.35 22.48
CA ASN A 318 5.06 -2.04 23.02
C ASN A 318 4.34 -0.93 22.23
N PHE A 319 3.20 -0.48 22.76
CA PHE A 319 2.41 0.61 22.19
C PHE A 319 3.04 2.02 22.37
N THR A 320 4.08 2.16 23.20
CA THR A 320 4.77 3.43 23.46
C THR A 320 5.87 3.74 22.46
N ARG A 321 6.42 2.73 21.77
CA ARG A 321 7.42 2.92 20.70
C ARG A 321 6.82 2.48 19.38
N ARG A 322 6.54 3.46 18.53
CA ARG A 322 5.76 3.31 17.29
C ARG A 322 6.63 3.61 16.10
N GLU A 323 6.75 2.63 15.21
CA GLU A 323 7.48 2.79 13.97
C GLU A 323 6.51 3.15 12.85
N ILE A 324 6.81 4.21 12.10
CA ILE A 324 6.00 4.63 10.96
C ILE A 324 6.38 3.79 9.75
N ARG A 325 5.37 3.25 9.09
CA ARG A 325 5.53 2.34 7.96
C ARG A 325 4.51 2.65 6.87
N LEU A 326 4.88 2.37 5.63
CA LEU A 326 3.95 2.36 4.50
C LEU A 326 3.24 1.00 4.48
N PHE A 327 1.91 1.02 4.53
CA PHE A 327 1.09 -0.17 4.46
C PHE A 327 0.35 -0.25 3.13
N VAL A 328 0.19 -1.46 2.62
CA VAL A 328 -0.75 -1.79 1.55
C VAL A 328 -1.99 -2.46 2.15
N LEU A 329 -3.19 -2.00 1.74
CA LEU A 329 -4.47 -2.31 2.39
C LEU A 329 -5.59 -2.42 1.34
N ASP A 330 -6.75 -2.91 1.80
CA ASP A 330 -8.03 -3.01 1.07
C ASP A 330 -7.96 -3.89 -0.20
N PHE A 331 -8.34 -5.17 -0.06
CA PHE A 331 -8.23 -6.15 -1.14
C PHE A 331 -9.59 -6.66 -1.62
N ASN A 332 -10.69 -6.03 -1.20
CA ASN A 332 -12.06 -6.49 -1.42
C ASN A 332 -12.53 -6.46 -2.88
N GLN A 333 -11.84 -5.72 -3.76
CA GLN A 333 -12.15 -5.68 -5.21
C GLN A 333 -11.02 -6.24 -6.08
N VAL A 334 -9.95 -6.76 -5.48
CA VAL A 334 -8.85 -7.36 -6.23
C VAL A 334 -9.33 -8.60 -6.96
N ARG A 335 -8.91 -8.77 -8.22
CA ARG A 335 -9.28 -9.91 -9.07
C ARG A 335 -8.05 -10.61 -9.60
N ASP A 336 -8.21 -11.89 -9.91
CA ASP A 336 -7.23 -12.65 -10.67
C ASP A 336 -6.98 -12.03 -12.06
N ILE A 337 -5.74 -12.13 -12.55
CA ILE A 337 -5.40 -11.83 -13.93
C ILE A 337 -4.82 -13.05 -14.64
N SER A 338 -5.11 -13.17 -15.93
CA SER A 338 -4.41 -14.08 -16.83
C SER A 338 -2.98 -13.57 -17.11
N MET A 339 -2.07 -14.47 -17.47
CA MET A 339 -0.69 -14.10 -17.82
C MET A 339 -0.59 -13.82 -19.33
N ASP A 340 -1.41 -12.89 -19.81
CA ASP A 340 -1.52 -12.49 -21.22
C ASP A 340 -1.96 -11.01 -21.34
N ASP A 341 -2.24 -10.58 -22.57
CA ASP A 341 -2.66 -9.20 -22.86
C ASP A 341 -4.01 -8.81 -22.22
N ALA A 342 -4.90 -9.78 -21.96
CA ALA A 342 -6.15 -9.52 -21.26
C ALA A 342 -5.89 -9.21 -19.78
N GLY A 343 -4.97 -9.95 -19.15
CA GLY A 343 -4.54 -9.68 -17.79
C GLY A 343 -3.82 -8.34 -17.64
N VAL A 344 -2.95 -8.01 -18.61
CA VAL A 344 -2.31 -6.68 -18.68
C VAL A 344 -3.37 -5.58 -18.75
N LYS A 345 -4.39 -5.74 -19.60
CA LYS A 345 -5.48 -4.76 -19.70
C LYS A 345 -6.23 -4.59 -18.38
N CYS A 346 -6.55 -5.68 -17.67
CA CYS A 346 -7.18 -5.62 -16.35
C CYS A 346 -6.33 -4.82 -15.35
N ALA A 347 -5.01 -5.04 -15.33
CA ALA A 347 -4.08 -4.32 -14.45
C ALA A 347 -4.00 -2.82 -14.81
N VAL A 348 -3.96 -2.46 -16.10
CA VAL A 348 -3.99 -1.06 -16.54
C VAL A 348 -5.31 -0.39 -16.13
N GLU A 349 -6.45 -1.07 -16.31
CA GLU A 349 -7.74 -0.54 -15.87
C GLU A 349 -7.79 -0.31 -14.36
N ALA A 350 -7.32 -1.27 -13.56
CA ALA A 350 -7.23 -1.16 -12.11
C ALA A 350 -6.36 0.03 -11.68
N PHE A 351 -5.21 0.23 -12.31
CA PHE A 351 -4.30 1.34 -12.02
C PHE A 351 -5.01 2.71 -12.07
N PHE A 352 -5.92 2.94 -13.03
CA PHE A 352 -6.65 4.20 -13.16
C PHE A 352 -7.98 4.27 -12.42
N LEU A 353 -8.54 3.11 -12.03
CA LEU A 353 -9.73 3.05 -11.18
C LEU A 353 -9.40 3.33 -9.72
N ASN A 354 -8.20 2.97 -9.29
CA ASN A 354 -7.74 3.28 -7.94
C ASN A 354 -7.66 4.80 -7.74
N ASP A 355 -7.76 5.21 -6.47
CA ASP A 355 -7.35 6.55 -6.03
C ASP A 355 -5.91 6.85 -6.52
N PRO A 356 -5.49 8.13 -6.61
CA PRO A 356 -4.25 8.53 -7.28
C PRO A 356 -2.98 8.26 -6.44
N TYR A 357 -2.80 7.02 -5.98
CA TYR A 357 -1.65 6.54 -5.23
C TYR A 357 -0.39 6.57 -6.08
N TYR A 358 -0.48 6.08 -7.31
CA TYR A 358 0.67 5.90 -8.20
C TYR A 358 1.06 7.19 -8.92
N PRO A 359 2.36 7.46 -9.13
CA PRO A 359 2.79 8.53 -10.04
C PRO A 359 2.21 8.32 -11.44
N LEU A 360 1.97 9.41 -12.18
CA LEU A 360 1.41 9.34 -13.53
C LEU A 360 2.46 9.72 -14.58
N PRO A 361 2.43 9.08 -15.77
CA PRO A 361 3.39 9.38 -16.83
C PRO A 361 3.19 10.80 -17.38
N ARG A 362 4.31 11.48 -17.61
CA ARG A 362 4.39 12.76 -18.34
C ARG A 362 3.50 13.87 -17.75
N GLU A 363 3.29 13.91 -16.44
CA GLU A 363 2.63 15.06 -15.82
C GLU A 363 3.59 16.24 -15.67
N GLY A 364 3.13 17.43 -16.11
CA GLY A 364 3.68 18.74 -15.78
C GLY A 364 5.21 18.84 -15.68
N MET A 365 5.70 18.85 -14.44
CA MET A 365 7.06 19.22 -14.04
C MET A 365 8.06 18.07 -14.14
N ARG A 366 9.33 18.38 -14.37
CA ARG A 366 10.46 17.43 -14.36
C ARG A 366 10.48 16.51 -13.13
N LEU A 367 10.15 17.03 -11.95
CA LEU A 367 10.06 16.25 -10.71
C LEU A 367 9.06 15.10 -10.80
N GLN A 368 7.88 15.32 -11.41
CA GLN A 368 6.87 14.25 -11.56
C GLN A 368 7.33 13.19 -12.56
N GLN A 369 8.11 13.59 -13.58
CA GLN A 369 8.72 12.67 -14.54
C GLN A 369 9.80 11.81 -13.88
N GLU A 370 10.67 12.41 -13.06
CA GLU A 370 11.67 11.68 -12.28
C GLU A 370 11.00 10.70 -11.32
N LEU A 371 9.93 11.13 -10.64
CA LEU A 371 9.15 10.26 -9.75
C LEU A 371 8.51 9.07 -10.48
N TRP A 372 7.90 9.32 -11.65
CA TRP A 372 7.40 8.26 -12.52
C TRP A 372 8.51 7.30 -12.93
N ASN A 373 9.66 7.81 -13.33
CA ASN A 373 10.80 6.98 -13.73
C ASN A 373 11.30 6.11 -12.57
N SER A 374 11.35 6.62 -11.34
CA SER A 374 11.74 5.84 -10.16
C SER A 374 10.74 4.73 -9.84
N PHE A 375 9.43 5.01 -9.96
CA PHE A 375 8.38 3.98 -9.88
C PHE A 375 8.53 2.90 -10.97
N VAL A 376 8.72 3.30 -12.24
CA VAL A 376 8.85 2.36 -13.36
C VAL A 376 10.09 1.48 -13.22
N ARG A 377 11.23 2.06 -12.84
CA ARG A 377 12.47 1.30 -12.62
C ARG A 377 12.30 0.26 -11.53
N SER A 378 11.73 0.63 -10.39
CA SER A 378 11.53 -0.32 -9.29
C SER A 378 10.51 -1.40 -9.67
N TYR A 379 9.41 -1.02 -10.31
CA TYR A 379 8.39 -1.95 -10.81
C TYR A 379 8.98 -3.00 -11.76
N LEU A 380 9.69 -2.57 -12.80
CA LEU A 380 10.24 -3.47 -13.80
C LEU A 380 11.37 -4.33 -13.25
N SER A 381 12.26 -3.76 -12.42
CA SER A 381 13.32 -4.53 -11.77
C SER A 381 12.75 -5.65 -10.90
N THR A 382 11.68 -5.37 -10.15
CA THR A 382 11.01 -6.39 -9.35
C THR A 382 10.28 -7.41 -10.22
N ALA A 383 9.58 -6.97 -11.27
CA ALA A 383 8.88 -7.86 -12.19
C ALA A 383 9.84 -8.81 -12.93
N ASP A 384 10.98 -8.31 -13.42
CA ASP A 384 12.02 -9.11 -14.07
C ASP A 384 12.60 -10.16 -13.12
N THR A 385 12.70 -9.83 -11.82
CA THR A 385 13.14 -10.79 -10.78
C THR A 385 12.09 -11.90 -10.59
N VAL A 386 10.82 -11.52 -10.45
CA VAL A 386 9.70 -12.45 -10.26
C VAL A 386 9.56 -13.41 -11.43
N LEU A 387 9.68 -12.90 -12.66
CA LEU A 387 9.49 -13.65 -13.92
C LEU A 387 10.83 -14.14 -14.50
N SER A 388 11.86 -14.25 -13.67
CA SER A 388 13.19 -14.67 -14.11
C SER A 388 13.20 -16.10 -14.68
N MET A 389 12.34 -16.99 -14.20
CA MET A 389 12.20 -18.35 -14.71
C MET A 389 11.10 -18.50 -15.79
N ASP A 390 10.14 -17.57 -15.83
CA ASP A 390 8.99 -17.61 -16.74
C ASP A 390 9.21 -16.67 -17.93
N LYS A 391 10.14 -17.03 -18.81
CA LYS A 391 10.62 -16.17 -19.91
C LYS A 391 9.49 -15.67 -20.83
N GLU A 392 8.49 -16.51 -21.08
CA GLU A 392 7.32 -16.20 -21.91
C GLU A 392 6.51 -15.00 -21.39
N TYR A 393 6.55 -14.70 -20.08
CA TYR A 393 5.78 -13.61 -19.48
C TYR A 393 6.58 -12.32 -19.27
N ARG A 394 7.88 -12.29 -19.57
CA ARG A 394 8.75 -11.12 -19.31
C ARG A 394 8.32 -9.87 -20.07
N VAL A 395 7.60 -10.02 -21.18
CA VAL A 395 7.07 -8.90 -21.95
C VAL A 395 5.88 -8.20 -21.25
N LEU A 396 5.12 -8.91 -20.41
CA LEU A 396 3.86 -8.41 -19.82
C LEU A 396 4.04 -7.18 -18.90
N PRO A 397 5.05 -7.12 -18.00
CA PRO A 397 5.32 -5.92 -17.22
C PRO A 397 5.60 -4.69 -18.08
N ARG A 398 6.29 -4.86 -19.21
CA ARG A 398 6.58 -3.77 -20.16
C ARG A 398 5.30 -3.32 -20.88
N LYS A 399 4.46 -4.27 -21.32
CA LYS A 399 3.13 -3.97 -21.88
C LYS A 399 2.24 -3.22 -20.89
N PHE A 400 2.28 -3.57 -19.61
CA PHE A 400 1.56 -2.84 -18.56
C PHE A 400 2.00 -1.37 -18.49
N ILE A 401 3.31 -1.10 -18.39
CA ILE A 401 3.81 0.28 -18.34
C ILE A 401 3.45 1.06 -19.61
N SER A 402 3.62 0.47 -20.80
CA SER A 402 3.21 1.07 -22.06
C SER A 402 1.71 1.39 -22.08
N GLY A 403 0.86 0.46 -21.62
CA GLY A 403 -0.59 0.66 -21.53
C GLY A 403 -0.97 1.81 -20.59
N VAL A 404 -0.26 1.98 -19.46
CA VAL A 404 -0.47 3.14 -18.56
C VAL A 404 -0.10 4.47 -19.25
N ILE A 405 0.99 4.48 -20.03
CA ILE A 405 1.42 5.66 -20.78
C ILE A 405 0.40 6.01 -21.86
N ASP A 406 -0.02 5.03 -22.66
CA ASP A 406 -0.98 5.21 -23.76
C ASP A 406 -2.33 5.71 -23.25
N TYR A 407 -2.87 5.09 -22.19
CA TYR A 407 -4.12 5.54 -21.57
C TYR A 407 -4.06 7.00 -21.13
N THR A 408 -2.92 7.41 -20.54
CA THR A 408 -2.71 8.79 -20.11
C THR A 408 -2.66 9.76 -21.29
N LEU A 409 -2.01 9.39 -22.39
CA LEU A 409 -1.94 10.18 -23.61
C LEU A 409 -3.31 10.33 -24.27
N GLU A 410 -4.08 9.26 -24.36
CA GLU A 410 -5.45 9.30 -24.89
C GLU A 410 -6.36 10.21 -24.06
N LYS A 411 -6.31 10.11 -22.73
CA LYS A 411 -7.08 10.96 -21.82
C LYS A 411 -6.73 12.44 -21.97
N LYS A 412 -5.45 12.77 -22.22
CA LYS A 412 -5.00 14.14 -22.51
C LYS A 412 -5.52 14.64 -23.86
N LYS A 413 -5.43 13.83 -24.93
CA LYS A 413 -5.96 14.19 -26.25
C LYS A 413 -7.46 14.50 -26.20
N LYS A 414 -8.24 13.66 -25.51
CA LYS A 414 -9.70 13.87 -25.33
C LYS A 414 -10.02 15.17 -24.58
N LYS A 415 -9.21 15.56 -23.59
CA LYS A 415 -9.39 16.82 -22.85
C LYS A 415 -9.01 18.07 -23.65
N LEU A 416 -8.11 17.96 -24.63
CA LEU A 416 -7.71 19.09 -25.49
C LEU A 416 -8.65 19.27 -26.69
N ALA A 417 -9.44 18.24 -27.01
CA ALA A 417 -10.44 18.27 -28.07
C ALA A 417 -11.82 18.77 -27.60
N LEU A 418 -11.99 18.99 -26.28
CA LEU A 418 -13.15 19.61 -25.62
C LEU A 418 -12.77 21.03 -25.20
#